data_AF-A0A1V0A8F5-F1
#
_entry.id   AF-A0A1V0A8F5-F1
#
_cell.length_a   1.000
_cell.length_b   1.000
_cell.length_c   1.000
_cell.angle_alpha   90.00
_cell.angle_beta   90.00
_cell.angle_gamma   90.00
#
_symmetry.space_group_name_H-M   'P 1'
#
loop_
_entity.id
_entity.type
_entity.pdbx_description
1 polymer ?
#
loop_
_entity_poly.entity_id
_entity_poly.type
_entity_poly.pdbx_seq_one_letter_code
_entity_poly.pdbx_strand_id
1 'polypeptide(L)'
;MLLIALVAGLAVLLLGGGGWAAYAYLKASDPAPTVALPSSTPTTSDPAPPRTPDPSNQPTTAPSASPSTTPDDTPATSKQAQPGSPITHQEFDDWNFALGGIKFKADKVGGWTYSSCTPVDGQGVLAKNKCRRAVQLAYSAYSGHLKAVQVILSFPTDQAAKTTADRLAKLSSDAVKWRQDKALTRYVYGKILSGASRNYVVVTIVTADKSARSMAQNFHAYLQTDHTSYFELRDQTITS
;
A
#
# COMPACT_ATOMS: atom_id res chain seq x y z
N MET A 1 47.63 17.66 -14.13
CA MET A 1 46.74 16.64 -14.73
C MET A 1 46.29 15.61 -13.69
N LEU A 2 45.66 16.04 -12.60
CA LEU A 2 45.12 15.13 -11.57
C LEU A 2 43.64 15.42 -11.22
N LEU A 3 43.14 16.60 -11.61
CA LEU A 3 41.76 17.05 -11.33
C LEU A 3 40.73 16.66 -12.42
N ILE A 4 41.17 16.27 -13.61
CA ILE A 4 40.26 15.89 -14.72
C ILE A 4 39.89 14.39 -14.64
N ALA A 5 40.74 13.55 -14.05
CA ALA A 5 40.48 12.11 -13.92
C ALA A 5 39.45 11.77 -12.83
N LEU A 6 39.30 12.62 -11.80
CA LEU A 6 38.36 12.38 -10.70
C LEU A 6 36.90 12.65 -11.12
N VAL A 7 36.67 13.62 -12.02
CA VAL A 7 35.33 13.99 -12.50
C VAL A 7 34.78 12.97 -13.50
N ALA A 8 35.65 12.35 -14.32
CA ALA A 8 35.25 11.27 -15.21
C ALA A 8 34.92 9.96 -14.45
N GLY A 9 35.61 9.69 -13.33
CA GLY A 9 35.34 8.52 -12.48
C GLY A 9 33.99 8.59 -11.76
N LEU A 10 33.56 9.77 -11.30
CA LEU A 10 32.25 9.94 -10.64
C LEU A 10 31.07 9.93 -11.63
N ALA A 11 31.27 10.41 -12.86
CA ALA A 11 30.21 10.42 -13.87
C ALA A 11 29.82 9.01 -14.37
N VAL A 12 30.77 8.08 -14.42
CA VAL A 12 30.49 6.68 -14.84
C VAL A 12 29.86 5.85 -13.71
N LEU A 13 30.18 6.15 -12.45
CA LEU A 13 29.59 5.46 -11.29
C LEU A 13 28.13 5.88 -11.00
N LEU A 14 27.73 7.09 -11.39
CA LEU A 14 26.35 7.58 -11.23
C LEU A 14 25.40 7.15 -12.36
N LEU A 15 25.92 6.75 -13.53
CA LEU A 15 25.11 6.31 -14.67
C LEU A 15 25.00 4.77 -14.78
N GLY A 16 25.84 4.00 -14.07
CA GLY A 16 25.85 2.54 -14.13
C GLY A 16 25.10 1.80 -13.01
N GLY A 17 24.74 2.48 -11.91
CA GLY A 17 24.30 1.81 -10.68
C GLY A 17 22.79 1.58 -10.51
N GLY A 18 21.94 2.33 -11.21
CA GLY A 18 20.48 2.29 -10.99
C GLY A 18 19.72 1.25 -11.83
N GLY A 19 20.22 0.94 -13.03
CA GLY A 19 19.52 0.05 -13.96
C GLY A 19 19.64 -1.44 -13.63
N TRP A 20 20.75 -1.84 -13.01
CA TRP A 20 21.00 -3.24 -12.67
C TRP A 20 20.11 -3.75 -11.53
N ALA A 21 19.71 -2.90 -10.58
CA ALA A 21 18.81 -3.31 -9.51
C ALA A 21 17.39 -3.63 -10.03
N ALA A 22 16.87 -2.79 -10.93
CA ALA A 22 15.57 -3.04 -11.57
C ALA A 22 15.61 -4.25 -12.52
N TYR A 23 16.70 -4.45 -13.27
CA TYR A 23 16.87 -5.60 -14.15
C TYR A 23 17.12 -6.91 -13.37
N ALA A 24 17.84 -6.87 -12.25
CA ALA A 24 18.03 -8.02 -11.38
C ALA A 24 16.75 -8.42 -10.64
N TYR A 25 15.88 -7.48 -10.28
CA TYR A 25 14.54 -7.78 -9.74
C TYR A 25 13.66 -8.50 -10.78
N LEU A 26 13.71 -8.08 -12.05
CA LEU A 26 12.93 -8.72 -13.13
C LEU A 26 13.49 -10.08 -13.60
N LYS A 27 14.74 -10.42 -13.24
CA LYS A 27 15.43 -11.64 -13.70
C LYS A 27 15.72 -12.64 -12.57
N ALA A 28 15.71 -12.20 -11.32
CA ALA A 28 15.54 -13.11 -10.20
C ALA A 28 14.20 -13.80 -10.39
N SER A 29 14.18 -15.12 -10.32
CA SER A 29 12.93 -15.87 -10.20
C SER A 29 12.24 -15.37 -8.93
N ASP A 30 11.34 -14.41 -9.08
CA ASP A 30 10.55 -13.87 -7.98
C ASP A 30 9.91 -15.04 -7.23
N PRO A 31 9.82 -14.98 -5.89
CA PRO A 31 8.93 -15.87 -5.18
C PRO A 31 7.56 -15.76 -5.86
N ALA A 32 7.10 -16.88 -6.42
CA ALA A 32 5.80 -16.95 -7.07
C ALA A 32 4.79 -16.20 -6.18
N PRO A 33 3.97 -15.29 -6.72
CA PRO A 33 3.06 -14.51 -5.90
C PRO A 33 2.18 -15.49 -5.11
N THR A 34 2.48 -15.57 -3.82
CA THR A 34 1.99 -16.63 -2.94
C THR A 34 0.69 -16.13 -2.35
N VAL A 35 -0.32 -16.99 -2.42
CA VAL A 35 -1.70 -16.81 -1.96
C VAL A 35 -2.62 -16.07 -2.94
N ALA A 36 -3.54 -16.84 -3.53
CA ALA A 36 -4.75 -16.32 -4.14
C ALA A 36 -5.71 -15.87 -3.04
N LEU A 37 -6.33 -14.71 -3.20
CA LEU A 37 -7.41 -14.24 -2.32
C LEU A 37 -8.56 -15.25 -2.31
N PRO A 38 -9.21 -15.52 -1.17
CA PRO A 38 -10.45 -16.27 -1.15
C PRO A 38 -11.52 -15.48 -1.94
N SER A 39 -12.16 -16.16 -2.91
CA SER A 39 -13.31 -15.61 -3.64
C SER A 39 -14.55 -15.67 -2.75
N SER A 40 -15.10 -14.52 -2.37
CA SER A 40 -16.36 -14.43 -1.66
C SER A 40 -17.54 -14.58 -2.63
N THR A 41 -18.13 -15.78 -2.69
CA THR A 41 -19.48 -15.98 -3.22
C THR A 41 -20.50 -15.41 -2.23
N PRO A 42 -21.51 -14.63 -2.68
CA PRO A 42 -22.53 -14.09 -1.77
C PRO A 42 -23.50 -15.18 -1.30
N THR A 43 -23.61 -15.37 0.01
CA THR A 43 -24.71 -16.10 0.65
C THR A 43 -25.93 -15.18 0.69
N THR A 44 -27.02 -15.61 0.05
CA THR A 44 -28.33 -14.96 0.08
C THR A 44 -28.89 -14.99 1.51
N SER A 45 -29.15 -13.82 2.09
CA SER A 45 -29.81 -13.67 3.39
C SER A 45 -31.34 -13.67 3.23
N ASP A 46 -32.02 -14.47 4.04
CA ASP A 46 -33.47 -14.55 4.22
C ASP A 46 -33.99 -13.33 5.04
N PRO A 47 -35.18 -12.75 4.80
CA PRO A 47 -35.64 -11.55 5.50
C PRO A 47 -36.41 -11.87 6.80
N ALA A 48 -36.03 -11.21 7.89
CA ALA A 48 -36.78 -11.24 9.16
C ALA A 48 -37.96 -10.23 9.16
N PRO A 49 -39.12 -10.54 9.79
CA PRO A 49 -40.29 -9.68 9.82
C PRO A 49 -40.20 -8.49 10.83
N PRO A 50 -41.01 -7.43 10.66
CA PRO A 50 -40.85 -6.14 11.34
C PRO A 50 -41.39 -6.14 12.78
N ARG A 51 -40.75 -5.37 13.68
CA ARG A 51 -41.26 -5.04 15.02
C ARG A 51 -41.70 -3.58 15.10
N THR A 52 -42.85 -3.40 15.75
CA THR A 52 -43.58 -2.16 16.10
C THR A 52 -42.80 -1.28 17.11
N PRO A 53 -42.96 0.06 17.11
CA PRO A 53 -42.26 0.95 18.04
C PRO A 53 -43.06 1.21 19.34
N ASP A 54 -42.36 1.41 20.45
CA ASP A 54 -42.89 1.96 21.71
C ASP A 54 -41.99 3.15 22.15
N PRO A 55 -42.53 4.28 22.65
CA PRO A 55 -41.79 5.52 22.86
C PRO A 55 -41.37 5.74 24.32
N SER A 56 -40.52 6.75 24.50
CA SER A 56 -40.16 7.41 25.76
C SER A 56 -39.00 6.77 26.54
N ASN A 57 -37.81 7.36 26.40
CA ASN A 57 -37.05 7.86 27.54
C ASN A 57 -35.92 8.82 27.09
N GLN A 58 -35.91 9.98 27.73
CA GLN A 58 -35.03 11.14 27.59
C GLN A 58 -33.56 10.82 27.95
N PRO A 59 -32.57 11.46 27.31
CA PRO A 59 -31.25 11.60 27.91
C PRO A 59 -30.85 13.05 28.16
N THR A 60 -30.48 13.30 29.42
CA THR A 60 -29.63 14.37 29.93
C THR A 60 -28.33 14.49 29.12
N THR A 61 -28.03 15.67 28.59
CA THR A 61 -26.79 15.98 27.87
C THR A 61 -25.65 16.29 28.85
N ALA A 62 -24.77 15.31 29.06
CA ALA A 62 -23.41 15.53 29.53
C ALA A 62 -22.46 15.57 28.30
N PRO A 63 -21.43 16.44 28.25
CA PRO A 63 -20.48 16.46 27.15
C PRO A 63 -19.53 15.27 27.27
N SER A 64 -19.76 14.22 26.49
CA SER A 64 -18.84 13.11 26.33
C SER A 64 -17.97 13.37 25.09
N ALA A 65 -16.68 13.65 25.30
CA ALA A 65 -15.70 13.77 24.24
C ALA A 65 -15.50 12.40 23.57
N SER A 66 -16.13 12.20 22.42
CA SER A 66 -15.99 11.00 21.61
C SER A 66 -14.63 11.00 20.89
N PRO A 67 -13.85 9.90 20.91
CA PRO A 67 -12.66 9.77 20.08
C PRO A 67 -13.05 9.77 18.60
N SER A 68 -12.51 10.71 17.83
CA SER A 68 -12.80 10.87 16.40
C SER A 68 -12.32 9.66 15.60
N THR A 69 -13.26 8.99 14.91
CA THR A 69 -13.02 7.90 13.95
C THR A 69 -13.11 8.38 12.49
N THR A 70 -13.27 9.68 12.26
CA THR A 70 -13.47 10.26 10.94
C THR A 70 -12.15 10.39 10.17
N PRO A 71 -12.02 9.80 8.97
CA PRO A 71 -10.89 10.05 8.09
C PRO A 71 -10.82 11.52 7.70
N ASP A 72 -9.61 12.06 7.66
CA ASP A 72 -9.33 13.41 7.22
C ASP A 72 -9.29 13.43 5.68
N ASP A 73 -10.35 13.92 5.04
CA ASP A 73 -10.47 14.16 3.59
C ASP A 73 -9.74 15.46 3.16
N THR A 74 -8.57 15.74 3.77
CA THR A 74 -7.76 16.91 3.39
C THR A 74 -7.12 16.68 2.01
N PRO A 75 -7.28 17.61 1.04
CA PRO A 75 -6.70 17.52 -0.30
C PRO A 75 -5.19 17.32 -0.29
N ALA A 76 -4.69 16.46 -1.18
CA ALA A 76 -3.26 16.21 -1.34
C ALA A 76 -2.54 17.46 -1.87
N THR A 77 -1.43 17.83 -1.22
CA THR A 77 -0.46 18.79 -1.76
C THR A 77 0.79 18.00 -2.10
N SER A 78 1.24 18.06 -3.36
CA SER A 78 2.35 17.27 -3.92
C SER A 78 3.74 17.65 -3.38
N LYS A 79 3.84 18.11 -2.13
CA LYS A 79 5.12 18.39 -1.49
C LYS A 79 5.69 17.09 -0.94
N GLN A 80 6.95 16.81 -1.30
CA GLN A 80 7.74 15.76 -0.69
C GLN A 80 7.63 15.83 0.83
N ALA A 81 7.32 14.68 1.46
CA ALA A 81 7.16 14.59 2.89
C ALA A 81 8.43 15.07 3.61
N GLN A 82 8.27 15.75 4.74
CA GLN A 82 9.41 16.12 5.58
C GLN A 82 10.06 14.84 6.15
N PRO A 83 11.40 14.70 6.12
CA PRO A 83 12.06 13.55 6.70
C PRO A 83 11.64 13.31 8.15
N GLY A 84 11.26 12.08 8.46
CA GLY A 84 10.80 11.68 9.80
C GLY A 84 9.38 12.13 10.16
N SER A 85 8.65 12.81 9.27
CA SER A 85 7.23 13.10 9.49
C SER A 85 6.41 11.80 9.49
N PRO A 86 5.29 11.74 10.23
CA PRO A 86 4.37 10.60 10.15
C PRO A 86 3.86 10.38 8.73
N ILE A 87 3.82 9.13 8.26
CA ILE A 87 3.25 8.82 6.94
C ILE A 87 1.77 9.18 6.87
N THR A 88 1.38 9.76 5.74
CA THR A 88 -0.02 10.06 5.44
C THR A 88 -0.40 9.63 4.02
N HIS A 89 -1.69 9.37 3.80
CA HIS A 89 -2.17 9.01 2.46
C HIS A 89 -2.07 10.18 1.47
N GLN A 90 -1.95 11.43 1.93
CA GLN A 90 -1.80 12.61 1.09
C GLN A 90 -0.43 12.68 0.40
N GLU A 91 0.56 11.89 0.83
CA GLU A 91 1.86 11.78 0.15
C GLU A 91 1.79 11.09 -1.21
N PHE A 92 0.64 10.47 -1.52
CA PHE A 92 0.45 9.66 -2.72
C PHE A 92 -0.68 10.26 -3.56
N ASP A 93 -0.39 10.61 -4.80
CA ASP A 93 -1.37 11.10 -5.76
C ASP A 93 -1.79 9.97 -6.72
N ASP A 94 -2.39 10.35 -7.86
CA ASP A 94 -2.57 9.46 -9.00
C ASP A 94 -1.23 8.87 -9.42
N TRP A 95 -1.23 7.56 -9.66
CA TRP A 95 -0.01 6.85 -10.01
C TRP A 95 0.25 6.96 -11.50
N ASN A 96 1.34 7.64 -11.87
CA ASN A 96 1.77 7.84 -13.25
C ASN A 96 3.20 7.29 -13.41
N PHE A 97 3.32 6.01 -13.75
CA PHE A 97 4.60 5.34 -13.86
C PHE A 97 5.09 5.28 -15.31
N ALA A 98 6.38 5.55 -15.52
CA ALA A 98 7.05 5.35 -16.80
C ALA A 98 8.52 4.92 -16.60
N LEU A 99 8.90 3.77 -17.13
CA LEU A 99 10.29 3.29 -17.12
C LEU A 99 10.55 2.40 -18.34
N GLY A 100 11.63 2.68 -19.08
CA GLY A 100 12.07 1.78 -20.17
C GLY A 100 11.00 1.49 -21.23
N GLY A 101 10.13 2.46 -21.54
CA GLY A 101 9.01 2.30 -22.48
C GLY A 101 7.75 1.69 -21.89
N ILE A 102 7.80 1.13 -20.69
CA ILE A 102 6.63 0.66 -19.93
C ILE A 102 5.96 1.86 -19.29
N LYS A 103 4.62 1.94 -19.42
CA LYS A 103 3.82 3.01 -18.84
C LYS A 103 2.59 2.44 -18.14
N PHE A 104 2.31 2.92 -16.95
CA PHE A 104 1.07 2.64 -16.22
C PHE A 104 0.46 3.94 -15.72
N LYS A 105 -0.87 3.97 -15.69
CA LYS A 105 -1.65 5.03 -15.08
C LYS A 105 -2.73 4.42 -14.20
N ALA A 106 -2.91 4.97 -13.01
CA ALA A 106 -4.00 4.62 -12.12
C ALA A 106 -4.46 5.84 -11.33
N ASP A 107 -5.77 6.04 -11.28
CA ASP A 107 -6.39 7.11 -10.52
C ASP A 107 -6.47 6.70 -9.05
N LYS A 108 -6.07 7.57 -8.14
CA LYS A 108 -6.27 7.36 -6.70
C LYS A 108 -7.72 7.66 -6.36
N VAL A 109 -8.49 6.60 -6.11
CA VAL A 109 -9.93 6.66 -5.82
C VAL A 109 -10.25 6.62 -4.32
N GLY A 110 -9.23 6.68 -3.47
CA GLY A 110 -9.38 6.83 -2.03
C GLY A 110 -8.07 6.67 -1.26
N GLY A 111 -8.01 7.25 -0.06
CA GLY A 111 -6.91 7.06 0.87
C GLY A 111 -7.35 7.26 2.32
N TRP A 112 -6.65 6.59 3.24
CA TRP A 112 -6.96 6.61 4.67
C TRP A 112 -5.67 6.59 5.48
N THR A 113 -5.51 7.54 6.39
CA THR A 113 -4.40 7.57 7.34
C THR A 113 -4.88 7.09 8.71
N TYR A 114 -4.19 6.12 9.29
CA TYR A 114 -4.47 5.61 10.64
C TYR A 114 -3.35 6.01 11.61
N SER A 115 -3.74 6.48 12.79
CA SER A 115 -2.80 6.86 13.85
C SER A 115 -2.11 5.65 14.50
N SER A 116 -2.64 4.44 14.30
CA SER A 116 -2.11 3.16 14.74
C SER A 116 -2.35 2.07 13.69
N CYS A 117 -1.73 0.90 13.86
CA CYS A 117 -1.96 -0.25 12.98
C CYS A 117 -3.11 -1.16 13.41
N THR A 118 -3.75 -0.88 14.57
CA THR A 118 -4.84 -1.71 15.10
C THR A 118 -5.98 -1.95 14.10
N PRO A 119 -6.44 -0.95 13.32
CA PRO A 119 -7.54 -1.17 12.37
C PRO A 119 -7.18 -2.13 11.22
N VAL A 120 -5.89 -2.26 10.90
CA VAL A 120 -5.39 -3.05 9.78
C VAL A 120 -4.71 -4.35 10.22
N ASP A 121 -4.56 -4.60 11.52
CA ASP A 121 -3.99 -5.84 12.04
C ASP A 121 -5.05 -6.95 12.04
N GLY A 122 -4.87 -7.93 11.16
CA GLY A 122 -5.82 -9.05 11.02
C GLY A 122 -5.53 -10.21 11.96
N GLN A 123 -4.25 -10.51 12.17
CA GLN A 123 -3.79 -11.71 12.90
C GLN A 123 -2.78 -11.39 14.02
N GLY A 124 -2.62 -10.13 14.41
CA GLY A 124 -1.70 -9.70 15.48
C GLY A 124 -0.24 -9.58 15.03
N VAL A 125 0.05 -9.78 13.73
CA VAL A 125 1.41 -9.76 13.18
C VAL A 125 1.99 -8.35 13.26
N LEU A 126 1.15 -7.33 13.05
CA LEU A 126 1.57 -5.93 13.04
C LEU A 126 1.87 -5.46 14.48
N ALA A 127 0.99 -5.78 15.42
CA ALA A 127 1.17 -5.49 16.83
C ALA A 127 2.42 -6.18 17.40
N LYS A 128 2.66 -7.45 17.05
CA LYS A 128 3.85 -8.21 17.48
C LYS A 128 5.16 -7.52 17.08
N ASN A 129 5.18 -6.86 15.93
CA ASN A 129 6.34 -6.15 15.41
C ASN A 129 6.30 -4.63 15.71
N LYS A 130 5.41 -4.20 16.61
CA LYS A 130 5.29 -2.80 17.09
C LYS A 130 5.01 -1.81 15.95
N CYS A 131 4.17 -2.21 14.99
CA CYS A 131 3.70 -1.33 13.93
C CYS A 131 3.09 -0.05 14.53
N ARG A 132 3.55 1.12 14.05
CA ARG A 132 3.23 2.43 14.64
C ARG A 132 2.04 3.10 13.95
N ARG A 133 1.99 3.06 12.62
CA ARG A 133 0.94 3.73 11.81
C ARG A 133 0.68 2.95 10.54
N ALA A 134 -0.51 3.13 10.00
CA ALA A 134 -0.90 2.54 8.73
C ALA A 134 -1.51 3.59 7.80
N VAL A 135 -1.33 3.40 6.50
CA VAL A 135 -1.99 4.13 5.43
C VAL A 135 -2.62 3.10 4.50
N GLN A 136 -3.84 3.36 4.04
CA GLN A 136 -4.44 2.59 2.95
C GLN A 136 -4.67 3.48 1.74
N LEU A 137 -4.41 2.96 0.55
CA LEU A 137 -4.63 3.63 -0.73
C LEU A 137 -5.47 2.72 -1.62
N ALA A 138 -6.40 3.29 -2.38
CA ALA A 138 -7.17 2.59 -3.39
C ALA A 138 -6.92 3.23 -4.76
N TYR A 139 -6.57 2.40 -5.74
CA TYR A 139 -6.29 2.80 -7.11
C TYR A 139 -7.22 2.09 -8.10
N SER A 140 -7.60 2.80 -9.15
CA SER A 140 -8.38 2.29 -10.28
C SER A 140 -7.61 2.52 -11.57
N ALA A 141 -7.49 1.50 -12.40
CA ALA A 141 -6.82 1.59 -13.70
C ALA A 141 -7.65 0.87 -14.77
N TYR A 142 -7.34 1.15 -16.04
CA TYR A 142 -8.00 0.51 -17.19
C TYR A 142 -9.53 0.58 -17.10
N SER A 143 -10.06 1.80 -16.90
CA SER A 143 -11.50 2.06 -16.76
C SER A 143 -12.17 1.26 -15.62
N GLY A 144 -11.40 0.90 -14.59
CA GLY A 144 -11.89 0.17 -13.41
C GLY A 144 -11.85 -1.35 -13.54
N HIS A 145 -11.40 -1.90 -14.68
CA HIS A 145 -11.21 -3.33 -14.89
C HIS A 145 -10.00 -3.91 -14.13
N LEU A 146 -9.17 -3.03 -13.57
CA LEU A 146 -8.11 -3.35 -12.63
C LEU A 146 -8.20 -2.41 -11.44
N LYS A 147 -8.21 -2.97 -10.24
CA LYS A 147 -8.18 -2.21 -8.98
C LYS A 147 -7.03 -2.68 -8.11
N ALA A 148 -6.39 -1.75 -7.43
CA ALA A 148 -5.37 -2.04 -6.44
C ALA A 148 -5.70 -1.41 -5.09
N VAL A 149 -5.40 -2.13 -4.02
CA VAL A 149 -5.41 -1.59 -2.66
C VAL A 149 -4.02 -1.78 -2.08
N GLN A 150 -3.45 -0.71 -1.54
CA GLN A 150 -2.21 -0.79 -0.80
C GLN A 150 -2.44 -0.55 0.68
N VAL A 151 -1.73 -1.30 1.52
CA VAL A 151 -1.58 -1.05 2.94
C VAL A 151 -0.10 -0.76 3.21
N ILE A 152 0.19 0.47 3.59
CA ILE A 152 1.53 0.94 3.92
C ILE A 152 1.62 1.04 5.43
N LEU A 153 2.68 0.46 6.00
CA LEU A 153 2.83 0.27 7.43
C LEU A 153 4.17 0.84 7.86
N SER A 154 4.19 1.61 8.95
CA SER A 154 5.43 2.16 9.53
C SER A 154 5.81 1.39 10.78
N PHE A 155 7.10 1.09 10.90
CA PHE A 155 7.69 0.33 11.99
C PHE A 155 8.77 1.14 12.70
N PRO A 156 9.19 0.71 13.89
CA PRO A 156 10.27 1.37 14.60
C PRO A 156 11.65 1.20 14.00
N THR A 157 11.88 0.11 13.27
CA THR A 157 13.18 -0.22 12.70
C THR A 157 13.01 -0.97 11.38
N ASP A 158 14.03 -0.91 10.53
CA ASP A 158 14.12 -1.66 9.27
C ASP A 158 13.97 -3.17 9.49
N GLN A 159 14.59 -3.68 10.57
CA GLN A 159 14.50 -5.09 10.93
C GLN A 159 13.07 -5.52 11.27
N ALA A 160 12.29 -4.67 11.97
CA ALA A 160 10.90 -4.96 12.28
C ALA A 160 10.02 -4.96 11.03
N ALA A 161 10.26 -4.02 10.11
CA ALA A 161 9.58 -3.97 8.82
C ALA A 161 9.89 -5.22 7.99
N LYS A 162 11.18 -5.57 7.82
CA LYS A 162 11.62 -6.75 7.08
C LYS A 162 11.03 -8.04 7.65
N THR A 163 11.11 -8.23 8.96
CA THR A 163 10.54 -9.41 9.64
C THR A 163 9.04 -9.51 9.41
N THR A 164 8.34 -8.37 9.41
CA THR A 164 6.91 -8.32 9.14
C THR A 164 6.59 -8.68 7.69
N ALA A 165 7.29 -8.09 6.71
CA ALA A 165 7.10 -8.41 5.30
C ALA A 165 7.36 -9.90 5.00
N ASP A 166 8.46 -10.46 5.52
CA ASP A 166 8.79 -11.89 5.37
C ASP A 166 7.73 -12.81 5.99
N ARG A 167 7.09 -12.36 7.08
CA ARG A 167 5.99 -13.10 7.70
C ARG A 167 4.71 -12.99 6.89
N LEU A 168 4.36 -11.79 6.42
CA LEU A 168 3.17 -11.56 5.62
C LEU A 168 3.21 -12.32 4.30
N ALA A 169 4.37 -12.42 3.64
CA ALA A 169 4.55 -13.21 2.42
C ALA A 169 4.24 -14.71 2.59
N LYS A 170 4.23 -15.21 3.83
CA LYS A 170 3.96 -16.62 4.17
C LYS A 170 2.55 -16.85 4.72
N LEU A 171 1.78 -15.78 4.95
CA LEU A 171 0.44 -15.84 5.51
C LEU A 171 -0.61 -15.59 4.45
N SER A 172 -1.88 -15.86 4.79
CA SER A 172 -2.99 -15.49 3.93
C SER A 172 -3.21 -13.98 3.91
N SER A 173 -4.00 -13.52 2.94
CA SER A 173 -4.42 -12.11 2.82
C SER A 173 -5.05 -11.53 4.08
N ASP A 174 -5.61 -12.38 4.94
CA ASP A 174 -6.33 -11.97 6.15
C ASP A 174 -5.38 -11.60 7.29
N ALA A 175 -4.07 -11.78 7.12
CA ALA A 175 -3.06 -11.31 8.05
C ALA A 175 -3.05 -9.77 8.18
N VAL A 176 -3.50 -9.06 7.13
CA VAL A 176 -3.69 -7.62 7.12
C VAL A 176 -5.13 -7.34 6.70
N LYS A 177 -5.88 -6.59 7.51
CA LYS A 177 -7.19 -6.10 7.09
C LYS A 177 -6.99 -4.96 6.11
N TRP A 178 -7.65 -5.07 4.97
CA TRP A 178 -7.55 -4.08 3.90
C TRP A 178 -8.94 -3.76 3.33
N ARG A 179 -9.07 -2.66 2.60
CA ARG A 179 -10.32 -2.17 2.01
C ARG A 179 -10.82 -3.05 0.85
N GLN A 180 -11.35 -4.22 1.18
CA GLN A 180 -11.94 -5.16 0.23
C GLN A 180 -13.08 -4.54 -0.59
N ASP A 181 -13.80 -3.56 -0.03
CA ASP A 181 -14.81 -2.75 -0.72
C ASP A 181 -14.26 -1.97 -1.92
N LYS A 182 -12.93 -1.79 -1.99
CA LYS A 182 -12.23 -1.10 -3.07
C LYS A 182 -11.60 -2.04 -4.09
N ALA A 183 -11.71 -3.36 -3.92
CA ALA A 183 -11.34 -4.33 -4.95
C ALA A 183 -12.50 -4.65 -5.88
N LEU A 184 -12.22 -5.43 -6.93
CA LEU A 184 -13.26 -6.07 -7.73
C LEU A 184 -13.89 -7.22 -6.93
N THR A 185 -15.21 -7.35 -7.01
CA THR A 185 -15.95 -8.48 -6.39
C THR A 185 -15.82 -9.75 -7.22
N ARG A 186 -15.66 -9.62 -8.54
CA ARG A 186 -15.42 -10.73 -9.48
C ARG A 186 -14.13 -10.45 -10.24
N TYR A 187 -13.14 -11.31 -10.06
CA TYR A 187 -11.83 -11.17 -10.69
C TYR A 187 -11.30 -12.52 -11.16
N VAL A 188 -10.42 -12.49 -12.15
CA VAL A 188 -9.65 -13.65 -12.62
C VAL A 188 -8.19 -13.57 -12.23
N TYR A 189 -7.75 -12.40 -11.78
CA TYR A 189 -6.48 -12.17 -11.11
C TYR A 189 -6.79 -11.53 -9.76
N GLY A 190 -6.29 -12.13 -8.67
CA GLY A 190 -6.44 -11.62 -7.32
C GLY A 190 -5.24 -12.09 -6.50
N LYS A 191 -4.23 -11.24 -6.39
CA LYS A 191 -2.95 -11.59 -5.75
C LYS A 191 -2.51 -10.49 -4.80
N ILE A 192 -1.69 -10.89 -3.84
CA ILE A 192 -1.06 -10.01 -2.84
C ILE A 192 0.46 -10.08 -3.00
N LEU A 193 1.12 -8.94 -2.83
CA LEU A 193 2.57 -8.81 -2.69
C LEU A 193 2.86 -8.00 -1.43
N SER A 194 3.95 -8.35 -0.75
CA SER A 194 4.44 -7.58 0.40
C SER A 194 5.94 -7.38 0.27
N GLY A 195 6.39 -6.16 0.50
CA GLY A 195 7.80 -5.79 0.49
C GLY A 195 8.10 -4.80 1.60
N ALA A 196 9.35 -4.80 2.06
CA ALA A 196 9.85 -3.82 3.02
C ALA A 196 10.86 -2.89 2.33
N SER A 197 10.85 -1.63 2.73
CA SER A 197 11.87 -0.64 2.39
C SER A 197 12.05 0.26 3.61
N ARG A 198 13.30 0.37 4.07
CA ARG A 198 13.61 0.96 5.38
C ARG A 198 12.70 0.38 6.47
N ASN A 199 12.19 1.24 7.35
CA ASN A 199 11.25 0.90 8.41
C ASN A 199 9.77 0.87 7.92
N TYR A 200 9.52 0.72 6.62
CA TYR A 200 8.18 0.64 6.05
C TYR A 200 7.92 -0.72 5.40
N VAL A 201 6.67 -1.16 5.43
CA VAL A 201 6.17 -2.31 4.68
C VAL A 201 5.05 -1.85 3.77
N VAL A 202 5.12 -2.20 2.49
CA VAL A 202 4.07 -1.98 1.51
C VAL A 202 3.47 -3.33 1.16
N VAL A 203 2.18 -3.48 1.42
CA VAL A 203 1.36 -4.62 1.00
C VAL A 203 0.47 -4.16 -0.14
N THR A 204 0.67 -4.70 -1.34
CA THR A 204 -0.16 -4.39 -2.51
C THR A 204 -1.08 -5.57 -2.79
N ILE A 205 -2.35 -5.28 -3.00
CA ILE A 205 -3.37 -6.23 -3.45
C ILE A 205 -3.85 -5.74 -4.80
N VAL A 206 -3.81 -6.60 -5.83
CA VAL A 206 -4.34 -6.28 -7.16
C VAL A 206 -5.42 -7.28 -7.55
N THR A 207 -6.55 -6.75 -8.00
CA THR A 207 -7.64 -7.50 -8.60
C THR A 207 -7.89 -7.03 -10.02
N ALA A 208 -8.10 -7.96 -10.95
CA ALA A 208 -8.45 -7.65 -12.33
C ALA A 208 -9.44 -8.66 -12.91
N ASP A 209 -10.35 -8.17 -13.75
CA ASP A 209 -11.23 -9.02 -14.55
C ASP A 209 -10.54 -9.54 -15.82
N LYS A 210 -11.30 -10.24 -16.68
CA LYS A 210 -10.76 -10.86 -17.90
C LYS A 210 -10.13 -9.85 -18.86
N SER A 211 -10.65 -8.63 -18.94
CA SER A 211 -10.22 -7.61 -19.89
C SER A 211 -8.85 -7.02 -19.53
N ALA A 212 -8.53 -6.90 -18.24
CA ALA A 212 -7.27 -6.34 -17.76
C ALA A 212 -6.29 -7.40 -17.22
N ARG A 213 -6.63 -8.70 -17.29
CA ARG A 213 -5.82 -9.80 -16.75
C ARG A 213 -4.37 -9.79 -17.23
N SER A 214 -4.13 -9.54 -18.51
CA SER A 214 -2.79 -9.56 -19.11
C SER A 214 -1.88 -8.47 -18.54
N MET A 215 -2.46 -7.34 -18.11
CA MET A 215 -1.71 -6.21 -17.53
C MET A 215 -1.49 -6.36 -16.03
N ALA A 216 -2.31 -7.17 -15.36
CA ALA A 216 -2.39 -7.23 -13.91
C ALA A 216 -1.06 -7.62 -13.23
N GLN A 217 -0.33 -8.59 -13.78
CA GLN A 217 0.94 -9.02 -13.17
C GLN A 217 2.00 -7.92 -13.20
N ASN A 218 2.22 -7.28 -14.35
CA ASN A 218 3.19 -6.20 -14.47
C ASN A 218 2.74 -4.98 -13.67
N PHE A 219 1.47 -4.59 -13.77
CA PHE A 219 0.91 -3.49 -12.97
C PHE A 219 1.19 -3.70 -11.47
N HIS A 220 0.93 -4.90 -10.96
CA HIS A 220 1.16 -5.24 -9.55
C HIS A 220 2.63 -5.11 -9.15
N ALA A 221 3.55 -5.68 -9.94
CA ALA A 221 4.97 -5.63 -9.65
C ALA A 221 5.52 -4.19 -9.69
N TYR A 222 5.14 -3.40 -10.70
CA TYR A 222 5.62 -2.01 -10.82
C TYR A 222 5.02 -1.11 -9.74
N LEU A 223 3.74 -1.22 -9.43
CA LEU A 223 3.12 -0.43 -8.35
C LEU A 223 3.75 -0.77 -6.99
N GLN A 224 3.97 -2.06 -6.71
CA GLN A 224 4.67 -2.50 -5.50
C GLN A 224 6.09 -1.90 -5.45
N THR A 225 6.86 -2.05 -6.52
CA THR A 225 8.27 -1.64 -6.57
C THR A 225 8.42 -0.13 -6.44
N ASP A 226 7.61 0.63 -7.17
CA ASP A 226 7.68 2.10 -7.19
C ASP A 226 7.38 2.69 -5.81
N HIS A 227 6.28 2.29 -5.18
CA HIS A 227 5.92 2.77 -3.84
C HIS A 227 6.83 2.21 -2.73
N THR A 228 7.44 1.04 -2.92
CA THR A 228 8.48 0.55 -2.01
C THR A 228 9.76 1.39 -2.15
N SER A 229 10.12 1.79 -3.37
CA SER A 229 11.31 2.60 -3.66
C SER A 229 11.19 4.04 -3.15
N TYR A 230 9.98 4.59 -3.11
CA TYR A 230 9.71 5.90 -2.50
C TYR A 230 10.34 6.05 -1.10
N PHE A 231 10.24 5.01 -0.28
CA PHE A 231 10.74 5.03 1.11
C PHE A 231 12.26 5.02 1.25
N GLU A 232 13.00 4.71 0.18
CA GLU A 232 14.48 4.81 0.21
C GLU A 232 14.96 6.27 0.27
N LEU A 233 14.15 7.17 -0.29
CA LEU A 233 14.48 8.60 -0.42
C LEU A 233 13.66 9.47 0.53
N ARG A 234 12.51 9.00 1.01
CA ARG A 234 11.57 9.77 1.84
C ARG A 234 12.22 10.41 3.07
N ASP A 235 13.00 9.63 3.81
CA ASP A 235 13.55 10.04 5.12
C ASP A 235 15.05 10.39 5.06
N GLN A 236 15.59 10.67 3.87
CA GLN A 236 16.97 11.12 3.75
C GLN A 236 17.11 12.57 4.20
N THR A 237 17.94 12.79 5.23
CA THR A 237 18.42 14.11 5.60
C THR A 237 19.68 14.41 4.78
N ILE A 238 19.61 15.32 3.82
CA ILE A 238 20.82 15.84 3.17
C ILE A 238 21.50 16.80 4.16
N THR A 239 22.46 16.30 4.95
CA THR A 239 23.40 17.17 5.65
C THR A 239 24.32 17.82 4.62
N SER A 240 24.17 19.14 4.43
CA SER A 240 25.11 19.98 3.67
C SER A 240 26.36 20.30 4.50
#